data_AF-M5CBQ3-F1
#
_entry.id   AF-M5CBQ3-F1
#
_cell.length_a   1.000
_cell.length_b   1.000
_cell.length_c   1.000
_cell.angle_alpha   90.00
_cell.angle_beta   90.00
_cell.angle_gamma   90.00
#
_symmetry.space_group_name_H-M   'P 1'
#
loop_
_entity.id
_entity.type
_entity.pdbx_description
1 polymer ?
#
loop_
_entity_poly.entity_id
_entity_poly.type
_entity_poly.pdbx_seq_one_letter_code
_entity_poly.pdbx_strand_id
1 'polypeptide(L)'
;MAVPLYNAELAPPEVRGSLVAMQQMSIVTGIMVSFWIDYGTNYIGGTGESQSEAAWRIPLALQLVPALILGVGVIFMPYSPRWLVAQGRDEEAIKVLCMTRELPEDSEVIQIEYL
;
A
#
# COMPACT_ATOMS: atom_id res chain seq x y z
N MET A 1 4.86 -0.85 -9.59
CA MET A 1 4.63 0.58 -9.88
C MET A 1 3.15 1.02 -9.76
N ALA A 2 2.22 0.14 -9.32
CA ALA A 2 0.80 0.49 -9.21
C ALA A 2 0.46 1.33 -7.97
N VAL A 3 1.11 1.09 -6.82
CA VAL A 3 0.76 1.73 -5.54
C VAL A 3 1.07 3.24 -5.49
N PRO A 4 2.23 3.73 -5.95
CA PRO A 4 2.51 5.17 -5.99
C PRO A 4 1.61 5.91 -6.97
N LEU A 5 1.22 5.25 -8.07
CA LEU A 5 0.28 5.81 -9.04
C LEU A 5 -1.11 5.97 -8.41
N TYR A 6 -1.61 4.94 -7.75
CA TYR A 6 -2.87 4.99 -7.00
C TYR A 6 -2.86 6.10 -5.93
N ASN A 7 -1.80 6.18 -5.12
CA ASN A 7 -1.65 7.25 -4.13
C ASN A 7 -1.55 8.63 -4.77
N ALA A 8 -0.88 8.77 -5.93
CA ALA A 8 -0.78 10.04 -6.64
C ALA A 8 -2.10 10.47 -7.29
N GLU A 9 -3.00 9.53 -7.58
CA GLU A 9 -4.32 9.77 -8.17
C GLU A 9 -5.39 10.11 -7.12
N LEU A 10 -5.30 9.58 -5.90
CA LEU A 10 -6.21 9.97 -4.80
C LEU A 10 -5.70 11.16 -3.97
N ALA A 11 -4.39 11.43 -3.96
CA ALA A 11 -3.85 12.45 -3.08
C ALA A 11 -4.18 13.88 -3.54
N PRO A 12 -4.62 14.78 -2.61
CA PRO A 12 -4.67 16.21 -2.89
C PRO A 12 -3.29 16.74 -3.31
N PRO A 13 -3.21 17.68 -4.26
CA PRO A 13 -1.94 18.18 -4.80
C PRO A 13 -0.96 18.68 -3.72
N GLU A 14 -1.51 19.22 -2.63
CA GLU A 14 -0.79 19.81 -1.50
C GLU A 14 -0.04 18.78 -0.64
N VAL A 15 -0.58 17.56 -0.50
CA VAL A 15 -0.04 16.52 0.41
C VAL A 15 0.50 15.30 -0.33
N ARG A 16 0.36 15.24 -1.66
CA ARG A 16 0.83 14.13 -2.49
C ARG A 16 2.28 13.74 -2.23
N GLY A 17 3.16 14.74 -2.10
CA GLY A 17 4.58 14.49 -1.81
C GLY A 17 4.79 13.80 -0.46
N SER A 18 4.03 14.21 0.56
CA SER A 18 4.09 13.62 1.90
C SER A 18 3.56 12.19 1.92
N LEU A 19 2.44 11.92 1.22
CA LEU A 19 1.86 10.58 1.14
C LEU A 19 2.79 9.58 0.44
N VAL A 20 3.43 9.99 -0.67
CA VAL A 20 4.44 9.16 -1.36
C VAL A 20 5.67 8.94 -0.47
N ALA A 21 6.12 9.97 0.26
CA ALA A 21 7.23 9.84 1.19
C ALA A 21 6.90 8.89 2.36
N MET A 22 5.67 8.93 2.89
CA MET A 22 5.20 8.04 3.95
C MET A 22 5.13 6.58 3.48
N GLN A 23 4.71 6.36 2.23
CA GLN A 23 4.78 5.03 1.62
C GLN A 23 6.23 4.53 1.56
N GLN A 24 7.16 5.35 1.08
CA GLN A 24 8.57 4.98 1.01
C GLN A 24 9.15 4.71 2.41
N MET A 25 8.81 5.53 3.40
CA MET A 25 9.21 5.34 4.79
C MET A 25 8.71 3.99 5.32
N SER A 26 7.46 3.64 5.05
CA SER A 26 6.87 2.36 5.45
C SER A 26 7.62 1.17 4.82
N ILE A 27 8.03 1.28 3.55
CA ILE A 27 8.84 0.25 2.88
C ILE A 27 10.19 0.09 3.56
N VAL A 28 10.89 1.20 3.81
CA VAL A 28 12.22 1.18 4.46
C VAL A 28 12.13 0.63 5.88
N THR A 29 11.11 1.03 6.65
CA THR A 29 10.86 0.49 7.99
C THR A 29 10.57 -1.02 7.94
N GLY A 30 9.77 -1.48 6.97
CA GLY A 30 9.51 -2.92 6.79
C GLY A 30 10.77 -3.73 6.47
N ILE A 31 11.63 -3.21 5.58
CA ILE A 31 12.93 -3.83 5.25
C ILE A 31 13.84 -3.84 6.48
N MET A 32 13.89 -2.74 7.23
CA MET A 32 14.67 -2.67 8.47
C MET A 32 14.22 -3.77 9.44
N VAL A 33 12.92 -3.88 9.73
CA VAL A 33 12.39 -4.92 10.61
C VAL A 33 12.71 -6.33 10.09
N SER A 34 12.63 -6.56 8.77
CA SER A 34 13.03 -7.84 8.16
C SER A 34 14.48 -8.19 8.49
N PHE A 35 15.41 -7.23 8.36
CA PHE A 35 16.82 -7.48 8.68
C PHE A 35 17.05 -7.81 10.16
N TRP A 36 16.35 -7.15 11.08
CA TRP A 36 16.44 -7.49 12.51
C TRP A 36 15.93 -8.90 12.81
N ILE A 37 14.88 -9.33 12.12
CA ILE A 37 14.30 -10.66 12.27
C ILE A 37 15.22 -11.72 11.67
N ASP A 38 15.76 -11.48 10.47
CA ASP A 38 16.76 -12.35 9.84
C ASP A 38 18.01 -12.49 10.69
N TYR A 39 18.48 -11.40 11.31
CA TYR A 39 19.60 -11.43 12.24
C TYR A 39 19.28 -12.24 13.50
N GLY A 40 18.07 -12.09 14.06
CA GLY A 40 17.62 -12.84 15.22
C GLY A 40 17.41 -14.33 14.94
N THR A 41 16.89 -14.69 13.76
CA THR A 41 16.68 -16.09 13.35
C THR A 41 17.97 -16.76 12.90
N ASN A 42 18.98 -15.99 12.48
CA ASN A 42 20.31 -16.53 12.14
C ASN A 42 20.97 -17.24 13.33
N TYR A 43 20.64 -16.87 14.57
CA TYR A 43 21.17 -17.51 15.79
C TYR A 43 20.36 -18.75 16.24
N ILE A 44 19.26 -19.11 15.56
CA ILE A 44 18.44 -20.26 15.93
C ILE A 44 19.12 -21.57 15.48
N GLY A 45 19.71 -22.29 16.44
CA GLY A 45 20.39 -23.58 16.21
C GLY A 45 21.93 -23.53 16.25
N GLY A 46 22.53 -22.39 16.56
CA GLY A 46 23.99 -22.19 16.59
C GLY A 46 24.56 -21.78 15.22
N THR A 47 25.85 -21.45 15.15
CA THR A 47 26.53 -21.02 13.93
C THR A 47 27.50 -22.11 13.45
N GLY A 48 27.08 -22.94 12.48
CA GLY A 48 27.85 -24.08 11.95
C GLY A 48 26.95 -25.20 11.44
N GLU A 49 27.44 -26.45 11.45
CA GLU A 49 26.71 -27.66 10.98
C GLU A 49 25.43 -27.99 11.78
N SER A 50 25.17 -27.33 12.91
CA SER A 50 23.97 -27.48 13.73
C SER A 50 22.84 -26.48 13.41
N GLN A 51 23.04 -25.59 12.44
CA GLN A 51 22.04 -24.61 12.00
C GLN A 51 20.72 -25.32 11.69
N SER A 52 19.68 -24.96 12.44
CA SER A 52 18.35 -25.52 12.22
C SER A 52 17.79 -24.96 10.92
N GLU A 53 17.15 -25.79 10.08
CA GLU A 53 16.40 -25.32 8.91
C GLU A 53 15.32 -24.28 9.27
N ALA A 54 14.97 -24.16 10.55
CA ALA A 54 14.10 -23.10 11.05
C ALA A 54 14.66 -21.67 10.82
N ALA A 55 15.99 -21.50 10.73
CA ALA A 55 16.64 -20.19 10.59
C ALA A 55 16.22 -19.44 9.31
N TRP A 56 15.98 -20.16 8.21
CA TRP A 56 15.54 -19.58 6.94
C TRP A 56 14.02 -19.68 6.70
N ARG A 57 13.34 -20.67 7.31
CA ARG A 57 11.89 -20.86 7.17
C ARG A 57 11.08 -19.84 7.97
N ILE A 58 11.55 -19.44 9.15
CA ILE A 58 10.83 -18.50 10.03
C ILE A 58 10.69 -17.10 9.40
N PRO A 59 11.75 -16.47 8.86
CA PRO A 59 11.60 -15.17 8.20
C PRO A 59 10.68 -15.22 6.98
N LEU A 60 10.79 -16.29 6.17
CA LEU A 60 9.92 -16.53 5.03
C LEU A 60 8.44 -16.67 5.43
N ALA A 61 8.17 -17.46 6.47
CA ALA A 61 6.82 -17.61 7.00
C ALA A 61 6.29 -16.31 7.62
N LEU A 62 7.15 -15.52 8.24
CA LEU A 62 6.77 -14.24 8.83
C LEU A 62 6.48 -13.18 7.76
N GLN A 63 7.20 -13.18 6.65
CA GLN A 63 6.96 -12.27 5.53
C GLN A 63 5.60 -12.50 4.85
N LEU A 64 5.06 -13.73 4.93
CA LEU A 64 3.70 -14.04 4.47
C LEU A 64 2.61 -13.34 5.28
N VAL A 65 2.84 -13.03 6.56
CA VAL A 65 1.86 -12.36 7.42
C VAL A 65 1.49 -10.96 6.91
N PRO A 66 2.44 -10.01 6.73
CA PRO A 66 2.11 -8.69 6.19
C PRO A 66 1.65 -8.77 4.72
N ALA A 67 2.12 -9.75 3.94
CA ALA A 67 1.63 -9.96 2.58
C ALA A 67 0.15 -10.35 2.55
N LEU A 68 -0.29 -11.22 3.46
CA LEU A 68 -1.71 -11.60 3.60
C LEU A 68 -2.56 -10.43 4.11
N ILE A 69 -2.05 -9.66 5.09
CA ILE A 69 -2.76 -8.47 5.60
C ILE A 69 -2.97 -7.46 4.46
N LEU A 70 -1.93 -7.19 3.67
CA LEU A 70 -2.05 -6.32 2.50
C LEU A 70 -3.00 -6.92 1.44
N GLY A 71 -2.90 -8.21 1.17
CA GLY A 71 -3.78 -8.89 0.21
C GLY A 71 -5.26 -8.79 0.58
N VAL A 72 -5.59 -8.99 1.86
CA VAL A 72 -6.95 -8.80 2.37
C VAL A 72 -7.34 -7.31 2.33
N GLY A 73 -6.43 -6.40 2.70
CA GLY A 73 -6.68 -4.96 2.66
C GLY A 73 -7.01 -4.41 1.28
N VAL A 74 -6.39 -4.95 0.22
CA VAL A 74 -6.68 -4.56 -1.17
C VAL A 74 -8.13 -4.89 -1.58
N ILE A 75 -8.74 -5.94 -1.02
CA ILE A 75 -10.13 -6.32 -1.33
C ILE A 75 -11.13 -5.26 -0.83
N PHE A 76 -10.79 -4.55 0.24
CA PHE A 76 -11.63 -3.50 0.82
C PHE A 76 -11.34 -2.09 0.25
N MET A 77 -10.32 -1.95 -0.60
CA MET A 77 -9.89 -0.64 -1.10
C MET A 77 -10.71 -0.23 -2.34
N PRO A 78 -11.22 1.02 -2.42
CA PRO A 78 -11.93 1.51 -3.59
C PRO A 78 -11.00 1.61 -4.81
N TYR A 79 -11.54 1.38 -6.00
CA TYR A 79 -10.79 1.51 -7.25
C TYR A 79 -10.38 2.97 -7.51
N SER A 80 -9.29 3.16 -8.28
CA SER A 80 -8.86 4.51 -8.67
C SER A 80 -9.97 5.20 -9.47
N PRO A 81 -10.33 6.46 -9.14
CA PRO A 81 -11.38 7.19 -9.83
C PRO A 81 -11.09 7.39 -11.33
N ARG A 82 -9.83 7.58 -11.73
CA ARG A 82 -9.47 7.70 -13.17
C ARG A 82 -9.64 6.38 -13.92
N TRP A 83 -9.39 5.25 -13.26
CA TRP A 83 -9.65 3.93 -13.85
C TRP A 83 -11.15 3.67 -13.99
N LEU A 84 -11.96 4.11 -13.02
CA LEU A 84 -13.42 4.01 -13.09
C LEU A 84 -14.00 4.85 -14.25
N VAL A 85 -13.50 6.07 -14.47
CA VAL A 85 -13.87 6.91 -15.63
C VAL A 85 -13.45 6.24 -16.95
N ALA A 86 -12.24 5.67 -17.03
CA ALA A 86 -11.78 4.97 -18.23
C ALA A 86 -12.60 3.70 -18.58
N GLN A 87 -13.30 3.13 -17.59
CA GLN A 87 -14.21 1.99 -17.76
C GLN A 87 -15.67 2.40 -17.97
N GLY A 88 -15.98 3.71 -18.03
CA GLY A 88 -17.34 4.22 -18.19
C GLY A 88 -18.24 4.02 -16.96
N ARG A 89 -17.64 3.89 -15.76
CA ARG A 89 -18.34 3.75 -14.48
C ARG A 89 -18.33 5.08 -13.72
N ASP A 90 -18.94 6.08 -14.32
CA ASP A 90 -18.85 7.48 -13.88
C ASP A 90 -19.51 7.74 -12.53
N GLU A 91 -20.64 7.07 -12.24
CA GLU A 91 -21.33 7.17 -10.94
C GLU A 91 -20.44 6.71 -9.77
N GLU A 92 -19.65 5.65 -9.97
CA GLU A 92 -18.72 5.16 -8.96
C GLU A 92 -17.48 6.05 -8.84
N ALA A 93 -17.00 6.59 -9.96
CA ALA A 93 -15.89 7.55 -9.96
C ALA A 93 -16.24 8.81 -9.16
N ILE A 94 -17.44 9.38 -9.36
CA ILE A 94 -17.94 10.56 -8.64
C ILE A 94 -18.07 10.25 -7.14
N LYS A 95 -18.57 9.07 -6.77
CA LYS A 95 -18.70 8.65 -5.37
C LYS A 95 -17.34 8.53 -4.67
N VAL A 96 -16.35 7.95 -5.33
CA VAL A 96 -14.98 7.84 -4.81
C VAL A 96 -14.32 9.23 -4.72
N LEU A 97 -14.55 10.11 -5.69
CA LEU A 97 -14.07 11.50 -5.67
C LEU A 97 -14.70 12.31 -4.53
N CYS A 98 -16.02 12.21 -4.32
CA CYS A 98 -16.71 12.85 -3.19
C CYS A 98 -16.18 12.37 -1.84
N MET A 99 -15.94 11.07 -1.69
CA MET A 99 -15.35 10.50 -0.47
C MET A 99 -13.91 10.97 -0.24
N THR A 100 -13.12 11.13 -1.30
CA THR A 100 -11.70 11.51 -1.19
C THR A 100 -11.51 13.01 -0.95
N ARG A 101 -12.39 13.83 -1.53
CA ARG A 101 -12.32 15.30 -1.47
C ARG A 101 -13.20 15.91 -0.38
N GLU A 102 -14.06 15.13 0.29
CA GLU A 102 -15.10 15.59 1.23
C GLU A 102 -15.98 16.74 0.68
N LEU A 103 -16.15 16.80 -0.65
CA LEU A 103 -16.93 17.83 -1.32
C LEU A 103 -18.27 17.25 -1.85
N PRO A 104 -19.36 18.03 -1.86
CA PRO A 104 -20.62 17.60 -2.45
C PRO A 104 -20.48 17.36 -3.96
N GLU A 105 -21.28 16.42 -4.50
CA GLU A 105 -21.30 16.01 -5.92
C GLU A 105 -21.39 17.17 -6.91
N ASP A 106 -21.92 18.32 -6.48
CA ASP A 106 -22.17 19.52 -7.28
C ASP A 106 -21.04 20.58 -7.20
N SER A 107 -19.90 20.21 -6.61
CA SER A 107 -18.72 21.08 -6.52
C SER A 107 -18.02 21.23 -7.87
N GLU A 108 -17.79 22.46 -8.31
CA GLU A 108 -17.06 22.83 -9.54
C GLU A 108 -15.69 22.12 -9.62
N VAL A 109 -15.08 21.82 -8.46
CA VAL A 109 -13.80 21.10 -8.36
C VAL A 109 -13.91 19.63 -8.84
N ILE A 110 -15.05 18.97 -8.59
CA ILE A 110 -15.28 17.58 -9.02
C ILE A 110 -15.57 17.54 -10.53
N GLN A 111 -16.30 18.53 -11.05
CA GLN A 111 -16.56 18.64 -12.49
C GLN A 111 -15.31 19.02 -13.30
N ILE A 112 -14.42 19.87 -12.75
CA ILE A 112 -13.13 20.21 -13.37
C ILE A 112 -12.17 19.01 -13.36
N GLU A 113 -12.19 18.19 -12.31
CA GLU A 113 -11.33 16.99 -12.21
C GLU A 113 -11.86 15.80 -13.01
N TYR A 114 -13.13 15.84 -13.42
CA TYR A 114 -13.79 14.86 -14.29
C TYR A 114 -13.60 15.16 -15.80
N LEU A 115 -13.36 16.43 -16.17
CA LEU A 115 -13.02 16.87 -17.55
C LEU A 115 -11.59 16.50 -17.95
#